data_AF-A0A0Q9K0L9-F1
#
_entry.id   AF-A0A0Q9K0L9-F1
#
_cell.length_a   1.000
_cell.length_b   1.000
_cell.length_c   1.000
_cell.angle_alpha   90.00
_cell.angle_beta   90.00
_cell.angle_gamma   90.00
#
_symmetry.space_group_name_H-M   'P 1'
#
loop_
_entity.id
_entity.type
_entity.pdbx_description
1 polymer ?
#
loop_
_entity_poly.entity_id
_entity_poly.type
_entity_poly.pdbx_seq_one_letter_code
_entity_poly.pdbx_strand_id
1 'polypeptide(L)'
;MKRISVLFVIVSLFLVACGLTASFEGTIDEIKDNSIVVNCSNEVNKGKNGAIYDIGYLCLVQITDKTILSDKSGHVLSIQDFPQDSTVRVVLTNAVNIKKDRSRNLVAKEIILLP
;
A
#
# COMPACT_ATOMS: atom_id res chain seq x y z
N MET A 1 -8.87 -40.19 -9.04
CA MET A 1 -9.94 -39.16 -9.06
C MET A 1 -10.00 -38.32 -7.79
N LYS A 2 -10.08 -38.89 -6.57
CA LYS A 2 -10.12 -38.11 -5.30
C LYS A 2 -8.93 -37.15 -5.10
N ARG A 3 -7.70 -37.55 -5.48
CA ARG A 3 -6.48 -36.72 -5.36
C ARG A 3 -6.47 -35.50 -6.30
N ILE A 4 -7.10 -35.60 -7.48
CA ILE A 4 -7.21 -34.50 -8.44
C ILE A 4 -8.23 -33.46 -7.96
N SER A 5 -9.32 -33.90 -7.33
CA SER A 5 -10.32 -33.00 -6.73
C SER A 5 -9.74 -32.18 -5.58
N VAL A 6 -8.87 -32.77 -4.75
CA VAL A 6 -8.18 -32.05 -3.66
C VAL A 6 -7.23 -30.98 -4.22
N LEU A 7 -6.51 -31.28 -5.31
CA LEU A 7 -5.62 -30.32 -5.97
C LEU A 7 -6.41 -29.10 -6.52
N PHE A 8 -7.57 -29.34 -7.12
CA PHE A 8 -8.43 -28.26 -7.64
C PHE A 8 -9.00 -27.35 -6.54
N VAL A 9 -9.33 -27.91 -5.36
CA VAL A 9 -9.81 -27.13 -4.21
C VAL A 9 -8.70 -26.27 -3.61
N ILE A 10 -7.46 -26.78 -3.56
CA ILE A 10 -6.31 -26.00 -3.07
C ILE A 10 -5.97 -24.87 -4.04
N VAL A 11 -6.01 -25.11 -5.35
CA VAL A 11 -5.71 -24.10 -6.37
C VAL A 11 -6.77 -22.99 -6.39
N SER A 12 -8.05 -23.30 -6.16
CA SER A 12 -9.10 -22.28 -6.13
C SER A 12 -9.05 -21.38 -4.89
N LEU A 13 -8.52 -21.86 -3.76
CA LEU A 13 -8.28 -21.07 -2.55
C LEU A 13 -7.26 -19.93 -2.75
N PHE A 14 -6.36 -20.04 -3.74
CA PHE A 14 -5.37 -18.97 -4.03
C PHE A 14 -5.95 -17.83 -4.90
N LEU A 15 -7.15 -17.95 -5.44
CA LEU A 15 -7.72 -16.97 -6.38
C LEU A 15 -8.44 -15.79 -5.70
N VAL A 16 -8.67 -15.83 -4.38
CA VAL A 16 -9.51 -14.84 -3.66
C VAL A 16 -8.80 -13.54 -3.27
N ALA A 17 -7.50 -13.37 -3.57
CA ALA A 17 -6.74 -12.17 -3.21
C ALA A 17 -6.75 -11.06 -4.28
N CYS A 18 -7.43 -11.26 -5.41
CA CYS A 18 -7.38 -10.32 -6.53
C CYS A 18 -8.20 -9.04 -6.21
N GLY A 19 -7.54 -8.01 -5.69
CA GLY A 19 -8.15 -6.68 -5.49
C GLY A 19 -7.99 -6.08 -4.08
N LEU A 20 -7.37 -6.80 -3.15
CA LEU A 20 -6.92 -6.24 -1.89
C LEU A 20 -5.45 -5.83 -1.99
N THR A 21 -5.15 -4.62 -1.53
CA THR A 21 -3.79 -4.10 -1.42
C THR A 21 -3.31 -4.31 0.00
N ALA A 22 -2.26 -5.11 0.17
CA ALA A 22 -1.56 -5.27 1.44
C ALA A 22 -0.35 -4.32 1.55
N SER A 23 0.25 -3.97 0.41
CA SER A 23 1.31 -2.97 0.32
C SER A 23 1.28 -2.29 -1.04
N PHE A 24 1.76 -1.06 -1.11
CA PHE A 24 1.94 -0.32 -2.35
C PHE A 24 3.15 0.59 -2.27
N GLU A 25 3.61 1.05 -3.43
CA GLU A 25 4.66 2.05 -3.54
C GLU A 25 4.07 3.36 -4.07
N GLY A 26 4.63 4.47 -3.61
CA GLY A 26 4.19 5.79 -4.04
C GLY A 26 5.11 6.89 -3.54
N THR A 27 4.99 8.05 -4.16
CA THR A 27 5.78 9.25 -3.83
C THR A 27 5.10 10.03 -2.71
N ILE A 28 5.88 10.55 -1.76
CA ILE A 28 5.39 11.42 -0.70
C ILE A 28 4.99 12.78 -1.29
N ASP A 29 3.74 13.17 -1.09
CA ASP A 29 3.18 14.46 -1.48
C ASP A 29 3.28 15.47 -0.32
N GLU A 30 2.96 15.03 0.91
CA GLU A 30 2.97 15.88 2.11
C GLU A 30 3.31 15.03 3.36
N ILE A 31 4.04 15.62 4.31
CA ILE A 31 4.35 15.00 5.61
C ILE A 31 3.68 15.81 6.72
N LYS A 32 2.98 15.12 7.61
CA LYS A 32 2.36 15.68 8.84
C LYS A 32 2.82 14.89 10.04
N ASP A 33 2.67 15.46 11.23
CA ASP A 33 3.18 14.89 12.49
C ASP A 33 2.84 13.40 12.69
N ASN A 34 1.63 12.98 12.28
CA ASN A 34 1.14 11.62 12.52
C ASN A 34 0.61 10.92 11.26
N SER A 35 0.94 11.46 10.08
CA SER A 35 0.52 10.87 8.81
C SER A 35 1.38 11.34 7.63
N ILE A 36 1.51 10.51 6.61
CA ILE A 36 2.14 10.86 5.33
C ILE A 36 1.08 10.77 4.24
N VAL A 37 1.00 11.79 3.39
CA VAL A 37 0.18 11.77 2.18
C VAL A 37 1.03 11.21 1.05
N VAL A 38 0.58 10.09 0.47
CA VAL A 38 1.31 9.36 -0.56
C VAL A 38 0.49 9.30 -1.84
N ASN A 39 1.13 9.57 -2.98
CA ASN A 39 0.52 9.35 -4.28
C ASN A 39 0.33 7.85 -4.53
N CYS A 40 -0.92 7.40 -4.48
CA CYS A 40 -1.32 6.01 -4.67
C CYS A 40 -2.05 5.80 -5.99
N SER A 41 -1.89 6.70 -6.97
CA SER A 41 -2.56 6.65 -8.28
C SER A 41 -2.30 5.35 -9.01
N ASN A 42 -1.06 4.86 -8.97
CA ASN A 42 -0.68 3.59 -9.59
C ASN A 42 -1.48 2.43 -9.01
N GLU A 43 -1.64 2.38 -7.68
CA GLU A 43 -2.36 1.30 -7.02
C GLU A 43 -3.89 1.42 -7.23
N VAL A 44 -4.44 2.64 -7.21
CA VAL A 44 -5.86 2.89 -7.53
C VAL A 44 -6.19 2.46 -8.96
N ASN A 45 -5.32 2.74 -9.92
CA ASN A 45 -5.53 2.43 -11.33
C ASN A 45 -5.06 1.02 -11.74
N LYS A 46 -4.43 0.26 -10.84
CA LYS A 46 -3.86 -1.06 -11.11
C LYS A 46 -4.85 -2.00 -11.79
N GLY A 47 -4.57 -2.47 -13.00
CA GLY A 47 -5.47 -3.40 -13.71
C GLY A 47 -6.82 -2.81 -14.12
N LYS A 48 -6.95 -1.48 -14.15
CA LYS A 48 -8.10 -0.80 -14.78
C LYS A 48 -7.93 -0.85 -16.30
N ASN A 49 -8.97 -1.31 -17.00
CA ASN A 49 -9.05 -1.24 -18.46
C ASN A 49 -9.96 -0.06 -18.82
N GLY A 50 -9.43 0.96 -19.51
CA GLY A 50 -10.18 2.17 -19.91
C GLY A 50 -9.53 3.46 -19.45
N ALA A 51 -10.27 4.57 -19.48
CA ALA A 51 -9.73 5.90 -19.17
C ALA A 51 -9.13 5.97 -17.76
N ILE A 52 -7.82 6.23 -17.71
CA ILE A 52 -7.11 6.65 -16.50
C ILE A 52 -7.20 8.16 -16.50
N TYR A 53 -7.89 8.71 -15.51
CA TYR A 53 -7.94 10.15 -15.33
C TYR A 53 -6.59 10.56 -14.74
N ASP A 54 -5.96 11.58 -15.31
CA ASP A 54 -4.68 12.14 -14.86
C ASP A 54 -4.80 12.94 -13.55
N ILE A 55 -5.90 12.73 -12.81
CA ILE A 55 -6.09 13.26 -11.47
C ILE A 55 -5.26 12.38 -10.52
N GLY A 56 -4.28 12.98 -9.85
CA GLY A 56 -3.52 12.31 -8.81
C GLY A 56 -4.46 11.81 -7.70
N TYR A 57 -4.36 10.53 -7.36
CA TYR A 57 -5.01 9.95 -6.19
C TYR A 57 -4.03 9.95 -5.02
N LEU A 58 -4.38 10.72 -3.98
CA LEU A 58 -3.65 10.79 -2.74
C LEU A 58 -4.26 9.83 -1.70
N CYS A 59 -3.41 9.12 -0.98
CA CYS A 59 -3.75 8.28 0.14
C CYS A 59 -3.17 8.89 1.42
N LEU A 60 -4.02 9.07 2.43
CA LEU A 60 -3.60 9.52 3.75
C LEU A 60 -3.17 8.29 4.56
N VAL A 61 -1.88 8.17 4.83
CA VAL A 61 -1.29 7.04 5.55
C VAL A 61 -1.02 7.44 7.00
N GLN A 62 -1.83 6.93 7.92
CA GLN A 62 -1.70 7.13 9.37
C GLN A 62 -0.49 6.36 9.90
N ILE A 63 0.28 7.04 10.73
CA ILE A 63 1.38 6.47 11.51
C ILE A 63 0.87 6.30 12.94
N THR A 64 1.10 5.14 13.53
CA THR A 64 0.79 4.86 14.94
C THR A 64 2.06 4.49 15.70
N ASP A 65 1.93 4.31 17.00
CA ASP A 65 2.98 3.78 17.89
C ASP A 65 3.51 2.39 17.46
N LYS A 66 2.74 1.67 16.62
CA LYS A 66 3.10 0.35 16.11
C LYS A 66 3.66 0.39 14.69
N THR A 67 3.65 1.55 14.03
CA THR A 67 4.18 1.69 12.68
C THR A 67 5.70 1.70 12.74
N ILE A 68 6.33 0.81 11.97
CA ILE A 68 7.77 0.78 11.80
C ILE A 68 8.13 1.71 10.64
N LEU A 69 9.05 2.64 10.88
CA LEU A 69 9.62 3.49 9.85
C LEU A 69 11.06 3.03 9.60
N SER A 70 11.40 2.72 8.35
CA SER A 70 12.72 2.15 8.04
C SER A 70 13.23 2.56 6.66
N ASP A 71 14.53 2.37 6.43
CA ASP A 71 15.10 2.36 5.09
C ASP A 71 15.09 0.94 4.48
N LYS A 72 15.49 0.83 3.21
CA LYS A 72 15.61 -0.46 2.52
C LYS A 72 16.64 -1.42 3.16
N SER A 73 17.57 -0.91 3.96
CA SER A 73 18.57 -1.72 4.70
C SER A 73 18.02 -2.24 6.04
N GLY A 74 16.83 -1.78 6.45
CA GLY A 74 16.21 -2.10 7.72
C GLY A 74 16.65 -1.20 8.88
N HIS A 75 17.37 -0.10 8.61
CA HIS A 75 17.64 0.89 9.65
C HIS A 75 16.35 1.61 10.02
N VAL A 76 16.08 1.69 11.32
CA VAL A 76 14.91 2.40 11.84
C VAL A 76 15.12 3.90 11.65
N LEU A 77 14.10 4.55 11.09
CA LEU A 77 14.06 5.99 10.82
C LEU A 77 13.04 6.67 11.73
N SER A 78 13.17 7.99 11.83
CA SER A 78 12.13 8.88 12.32
C SER A 78 11.35 9.46 11.13
N ILE A 79 10.17 10.03 11.39
CA ILE A 79 9.39 10.66 10.33
C ILE A 79 10.12 11.86 9.69
N GLN A 80 11.01 12.51 10.44
CA GLN A 80 11.82 13.64 9.97
C GLN A 80 12.88 13.22 8.96
N ASP A 81 13.23 11.93 8.90
CA ASP A 81 14.22 11.40 7.96
C ASP A 81 13.64 11.13 6.56
N PHE A 82 12.31 11.26 6.39
CA PHE A 82 11.65 11.09 5.10
C PHE A 82 11.62 12.42 4.34
N PRO A 83 12.29 12.54 3.19
CA PRO A 83 12.19 13.73 2.37
C PRO A 83 10.83 13.79 1.67
N GLN A 84 10.30 15.00 1.48
CA GLN A 84 9.22 15.21 0.50
C GLN A 84 9.68 14.75 -0.90
N ASP A 85 8.74 14.31 -1.74
CA ASP A 85 8.99 13.77 -3.09
C ASP A 85 9.83 12.48 -3.13
N SER A 86 10.18 11.91 -1.97
CA SER A 86 10.81 10.58 -1.92
C SER A 86 9.80 9.48 -2.20
N THR A 87 10.29 8.35 -2.70
CA THR A 87 9.45 7.16 -2.92
C THR A 87 9.46 6.29 -1.69
N VAL A 88 8.29 5.84 -1.26
CA VAL A 88 8.14 4.92 -0.12
C VAL A 88 7.37 3.68 -0.52
N ARG A 89 7.66 2.58 0.16
CA ARG A 89 6.78 1.41 0.19
C ARG A 89 5.99 1.44 1.49
N VAL A 90 4.66 1.44 1.35
CA VAL A 90 3.73 1.39 2.48
C VAL A 90 3.20 -0.03 2.62
N VAL A 91 3.37 -0.63 3.79
CA VAL A 91 2.77 -1.90 4.18
C VAL A 91 1.61 -1.61 5.13
N LEU A 92 0.42 -2.09 4.78
CA LEU A 92 -0.80 -1.80 5.54
C LEU A 92 -1.01 -2.79 6.68
N THR A 93 -1.59 -2.32 7.78
CA THR A 93 -1.99 -3.17 8.90
C THR A 93 -3.05 -4.19 8.48
N ASN A 94 -3.99 -3.77 7.63
CA ASN A 94 -5.01 -4.62 7.03
C ASN A 94 -4.99 -4.44 5.52
N ALA A 95 -5.18 -5.53 4.77
CA ALA A 95 -5.32 -5.43 3.33
C ALA A 95 -6.66 -4.78 2.98
N VAL A 96 -6.65 -3.77 2.11
CA VAL A 96 -7.85 -2.99 1.75
C VAL A 96 -7.97 -2.82 0.25
N ASN A 97 -9.21 -2.64 -0.23
CA ASN A 97 -9.43 -2.31 -1.63
C ASN A 97 -9.35 -0.79 -1.81
N ILE A 98 -8.16 -0.27 -2.05
CA ILE A 98 -7.89 1.18 -2.19
C ILE A 98 -8.74 1.82 -3.32
N LYS A 99 -9.12 1.05 -4.34
CA LYS A 99 -9.96 1.55 -5.45
C LYS A 99 -11.38 1.85 -5.02
N LYS A 100 -11.91 1.07 -4.07
CA LYS A 100 -13.29 1.19 -3.58
C LYS A 100 -13.40 2.07 -2.33
N ASP A 101 -12.32 2.20 -1.58
CA ASP A 101 -12.25 3.11 -0.44
C ASP A 101 -12.17 4.56 -0.93
N ARG A 102 -13.23 5.33 -0.70
CA ARG A 102 -13.28 6.75 -1.07
C ARG A 102 -12.46 7.63 -0.12
N SER A 103 -12.30 7.20 1.13
CA SER A 103 -11.56 7.97 2.13
C SER A 103 -10.06 7.88 1.90
N ARG A 104 -9.59 6.72 1.41
CA ARG A 104 -8.16 6.40 1.24
C ARG A 104 -7.36 6.75 2.49
N ASN A 105 -7.99 6.53 3.65
CA ASN A 105 -7.37 6.70 4.96
C ASN A 105 -6.88 5.34 5.43
N LEU A 106 -5.57 5.16 5.37
CA LEU A 106 -4.90 3.88 5.50
C LEU A 106 -4.06 3.88 6.76
N VAL A 107 -3.96 2.75 7.46
CA VAL A 107 -3.08 2.61 8.62
C VAL A 107 -1.87 1.78 8.23
N ALA A 108 -0.67 2.34 8.39
CA ALA A 108 0.56 1.66 8.07
C ALA A 108 1.01 0.74 9.22
N LYS A 109 1.40 -0.48 8.85
CA LYS A 109 2.23 -1.36 9.67
C LYS A 109 3.70 -0.96 9.54
N GLU A 110 4.13 -0.65 8.32
CA GLU A 110 5.51 -0.30 8.02
C GLU A 110 5.56 0.70 6.86
N ILE A 111 6.48 1.66 6.92
CA ILE A 111 6.79 2.59 5.83
C ILE A 111 8.30 2.53 5.58
N ILE A 112 8.67 2.13 4.36
CA ILE A 112 10.05 1.89 3.97
C ILE A 112 10.47 2.94 2.95
N LEU A 113 11.50 3.74 3.27
CA LEU A 113 12.11 4.68 2.34
C LEU A 113 12.86 3.92 1.25
N LEU A 114 12.50 4.21 0.00
CA LEU A 114 13.15 3.65 -1.19
C LEU A 114 14.20 4.63 -1.73
N PRO A 115 15.29 4.12 -2.33
CA PRO A 115 16.35 4.93 -2.94
C PRO A 115 15.90 5.63 -4.23
#